data_AF-A0A512PA88-F1
#
_entry.id   AF-A0A512PA88-F1
#
_cell.length_a   1.000
_cell.length_b   1.000
_cell.length_c   1.000
_cell.angle_alpha   90.00
_cell.angle_beta   90.00
_cell.angle_gamma   90.00
#
_symmetry.space_group_name_H-M   'P 1'
#
loop_
_entity.id
_entity.type
_entity.pdbx_description
1 polymer ?
#
loop_
_entity_poly.entity_id
_entity_poly.type
_entity_poly.pdbx_seq_one_letter_code
_entity_poly.pdbx_strand_id
1 'polypeptide(L)'
;MQPAAAIPLVLVLLVASTLGGWPVTRGILHLASRSADAGEAPGKHQAPDKQAAPDQQAPDHLAPDQQPDGGDGPEGERARTALRGGTWIGLLERLAVTGSLMIGQPEVVAVVVAVKGLGRYPELRQNPGASERFVIGTLASLVWAAALGYLGRWLLA
;
A
#
# COMPACT_ATOMS: atom_id res chain seq x y z
N MET A 1 -3.14 5.33 35.28
CA MET A 1 -3.64 3.93 35.26
C MET A 1 -2.71 3.01 36.06
N GLN A 2 -3.22 1.90 36.62
CA GLN A 2 -2.34 0.84 37.14
C GLN A 2 -1.55 0.20 35.98
N PRO A 3 -0.25 -0.12 36.15
CA PRO A 3 0.60 -0.61 35.07
C PRO A 3 0.07 -1.91 34.42
N ALA A 4 -0.64 -2.74 35.19
CA ALA A 4 -1.27 -3.97 34.72
C ALA A 4 -2.37 -3.73 33.66
N ALA A 5 -3.05 -2.58 33.69
CA ALA A 5 -4.08 -2.22 32.72
C ALA A 5 -3.53 -1.46 31.50
N ALA A 6 -2.36 -0.85 31.62
CA ALA A 6 -1.72 -0.08 30.55
C ALA A 6 -1.19 -0.98 29.43
N ILE A 7 -0.53 -2.09 29.78
CA ILE A 7 0.04 -3.05 28.81
C ILE A 7 -1.03 -3.63 27.86
N PRO A 8 -2.15 -4.22 28.35
CA PRO A 8 -3.16 -4.76 27.46
C PRO A 8 -3.81 -3.68 26.60
N LEU A 9 -4.01 -2.46 27.12
CA LEU A 9 -4.53 -1.33 26.34
C LEU A 9 -3.59 -0.97 25.18
N VAL A 10 -2.28 -0.87 25.45
CA VAL A 10 -1.27 -0.59 24.42
C VAL A 10 -1.29 -1.66 23.33
N LEU A 11 -1.31 -2.93 23.72
CA LEU A 11 -1.36 -4.04 22.76
C LEU A 11 -2.63 -3.98 21.90
N VAL A 12 -3.79 -3.72 22.51
CA VAL A 12 -5.06 -3.58 21.79
C VAL A 12 -5.00 -2.43 20.78
N LEU A 13 -4.46 -1.28 21.16
CA LEU A 13 -4.34 -0.13 20.26
C LEU A 13 -3.35 -0.37 19.12
N LEU A 14 -2.23 -1.06 19.37
CA LEU A 14 -1.28 -1.45 18.32
C LEU A 14 -1.90 -2.46 17.35
N VAL A 15 -2.65 -3.45 17.85
CA VAL A 15 -3.39 -4.40 17.02
C VAL A 15 -4.49 -3.69 16.21
N ALA A 16 -5.25 -2.79 16.83
CA ALA A 16 -6.28 -2.00 16.14
C ALA A 16 -5.68 -1.09 15.06
N SER A 17 -4.50 -0.51 15.30
CA SER A 17 -3.80 0.32 14.32
C SER A 17 -3.36 -0.49 13.10
N THR A 18 -2.74 -1.64 13.35
CA THR A 18 -2.17 -2.50 12.31
C THR A 18 -3.22 -3.28 11.51
N LEU A 19 -4.29 -3.77 12.15
CA LEU A 19 -5.36 -4.48 11.44
C LEU A 19 -6.41 -3.51 10.86
N GLY A 20 -6.78 -2.48 11.62
CA GLY A 20 -7.82 -1.51 11.22
C GLY A 20 -7.38 -0.56 10.10
N GLY A 21 -6.09 -0.28 9.94
CA GLY A 21 -5.64 0.63 8.87
C GLY A 21 -5.81 0.05 7.45
N TRP A 22 -5.88 -1.28 7.28
CA TRP A 22 -6.05 -1.91 5.96
C TRP A 22 -7.44 -1.68 5.33
N PRO A 23 -8.57 -1.91 6.02
CA PRO A 23 -9.88 -1.57 5.47
C PRO A 23 -10.07 -0.05 5.31
N VAL A 24 -9.53 0.76 6.22
CA VAL A 24 -9.63 2.23 6.14
C VAL A 24 -8.93 2.77 4.90
N THR A 25 -7.68 2.36 4.66
CA THR A 25 -6.92 2.77 3.47
C THR A 25 -7.57 2.29 2.18
N ARG A 26 -8.08 1.05 2.12
CA ARG A 26 -8.83 0.55 0.97
C ARG A 26 -10.12 1.32 0.71
N GLY A 27 -10.87 1.66 1.76
CA GLY A 27 -12.09 2.46 1.65
C GLY A 27 -11.81 3.86 1.08
N ILE A 28 -10.76 4.52 1.58
CA ILE A 28 -10.35 5.85 1.10
C ILE A 28 -9.88 5.79 -0.35
N LEU A 29 -9.09 4.78 -0.73
CA LEU A 29 -8.66 4.61 -2.13
C LEU A 29 -9.83 4.36 -3.08
N HIS A 30 -10.83 3.59 -2.63
CA HIS A 30 -12.06 3.34 -3.41
C HIS A 30 -12.90 4.60 -3.61
N LEU A 31 -12.93 5.48 -2.60
CA LEU A 31 -13.56 6.80 -2.73
C LEU A 31 -12.76 7.71 -3.68
N ALA A 32 -11.44 7.70 -3.58
CA ALA A 32 -10.58 8.49 -4.44
C ALA A 32 -10.68 8.09 -5.92
N SER A 33 -10.78 6.79 -6.23
CA SER A 33 -10.97 6.33 -7.60
C SER A 33 -12.31 6.78 -8.19
N ARG A 34 -13.39 6.77 -7.38
CA ARG A 34 -14.71 7.26 -7.83
C ARG A 34 -14.71 8.75 -8.19
N SER A 35 -13.95 9.57 -7.47
CA SER A 35 -13.84 11.00 -7.74
C SER A 35 -13.03 11.28 -9.02
N ALA A 36 -12.06 10.43 -9.35
CA ALA A 36 -11.32 10.52 -10.61
C ALA A 36 -12.23 10.20 -11.81
N ASP A 37 -13.03 9.13 -11.70
CA ASP A 37 -13.97 8.72 -12.76
C ASP A 37 -15.10 9.75 -12.98
N ALA A 38 -15.47 10.52 -11.95
CA ALA A 38 -16.46 11.59 -12.06
C ALA A 38 -15.97 12.83 -12.85
N GLY A 39 -14.66 12.97 -13.06
CA GLY A 39 -14.06 14.03 -13.85
C GLY A 39 -13.97 13.72 -15.36
N GLU A 40 -14.08 12.44 -15.74
CA GLU A 40 -14.20 12.02 -17.14
C GLU A 40 -15.67 12.03 -17.56
N ALA A 41 -16.11 13.13 -18.17
CA ALA A 41 -17.41 13.18 -18.83
C ALA A 41 -17.54 12.03 -19.85
N PRO A 42 -18.69 11.35 -19.98
CA PRO A 42 -18.84 10.22 -20.87
C PRO A 42 -18.76 10.69 -22.33
N GLY A 43 -17.61 10.51 -22.96
CA GLY A 43 -17.35 11.03 -24.31
C GLY A 43 -16.20 10.37 -25.06
N LYS A 44 -16.53 9.30 -25.80
CA LYS A 44 -15.91 8.82 -27.07
C LYS A 44 -14.58 8.04 -27.00
N HIS A 45 -14.66 6.70 -26.95
CA HIS A 45 -14.51 5.80 -28.10
C HIS A 45 -14.53 4.32 -27.66
N GLN A 46 -15.65 3.65 -27.93
CA GLN A 46 -15.62 2.23 -28.27
C GLN A 46 -15.26 2.13 -29.76
N ALA A 47 -14.29 1.27 -30.09
CA ALA A 47 -14.25 0.59 -31.37
C ALA A 47 -13.76 -0.85 -31.12
N PRO A 48 -14.62 -1.86 -31.31
CA PRO A 48 -14.18 -3.23 -31.48
C PRO A 48 -13.83 -3.44 -32.96
N ASP A 49 -12.63 -3.93 -33.28
CA ASP A 49 -12.40 -4.46 -34.62
C ASP A 49 -11.67 -5.81 -34.61
N LYS A 50 -12.15 -6.64 -35.54
CA LYS A 50 -12.01 -8.09 -35.64
C LYS A 50 -10.82 -8.50 -36.51
N GLN A 51 -10.31 -9.70 -36.20
CA GLN A 51 -9.66 -10.73 -37.04
C GLN A 51 -9.21 -10.42 -38.49
N ALA A 52 -7.98 -10.84 -38.86
CA ALA A 52 -7.71 -11.92 -39.85
C ALA A 52 -6.20 -12.25 -39.99
N ALA A 53 -5.90 -13.53 -40.27
CA ALA A 53 -4.63 -14.29 -40.26
C ALA A 53 -3.77 -14.12 -41.57
N PRO A 54 -2.64 -14.85 -41.90
CA PRO A 54 -2.40 -16.30 -41.70
C PRO A 54 -0.94 -16.81 -41.43
N ASP A 55 -0.86 -18.12 -41.24
CA ASP A 55 0.23 -19.08 -40.94
C ASP A 55 1.59 -18.94 -41.65
N GLN A 56 2.67 -19.26 -40.93
CA GLN A 56 3.91 -19.83 -41.48
C GLN A 56 4.51 -20.86 -40.49
N GLN A 57 4.62 -22.12 -40.94
CA GLN A 57 5.20 -23.26 -40.24
C GLN A 57 6.74 -23.35 -40.45
N ALA A 58 7.46 -23.50 -39.33
CA ALA A 58 8.75 -24.17 -38.95
C ALA A 58 9.73 -24.73 -40.04
N PRO A 59 11.07 -24.90 -39.78
CA PRO A 59 11.56 -25.77 -38.69
C PRO A 59 12.92 -25.46 -38.00
N ASP A 60 13.04 -26.04 -36.79
CA ASP A 60 14.20 -26.65 -36.11
C ASP A 60 15.43 -25.86 -35.59
N HIS A 61 15.68 -26.19 -34.30
CA HIS A 61 16.96 -26.25 -33.57
C HIS A 61 17.55 -24.96 -32.98
N LEU A 62 17.37 -24.81 -31.66
CA LEU A 62 18.39 -25.04 -30.61
C LEU A 62 17.81 -24.48 -29.31
N ALA A 63 17.56 -25.35 -28.33
CA ALA A 63 17.09 -24.95 -27.01
C ALA A 63 18.22 -24.26 -26.22
N PRO A 64 17.98 -23.09 -25.63
CA PRO A 64 18.68 -22.63 -24.45
C PRO A 64 17.72 -22.70 -23.26
N ASP A 65 18.09 -23.52 -22.28
CA ASP A 65 17.74 -23.41 -20.86
C ASP A 65 16.29 -23.03 -20.51
N GLN A 66 15.50 -24.05 -20.13
CA GLN A 66 14.31 -23.85 -19.32
C GLN A 66 14.71 -23.29 -17.94
N GLN A 67 14.95 -21.99 -17.89
CA GLN A 67 14.87 -21.19 -16.67
C GLN A 67 13.42 -21.29 -16.17
N PRO A 68 13.15 -21.69 -14.91
CA PRO A 68 11.79 -21.86 -14.45
C PRO A 68 11.06 -20.52 -14.55
N ASP A 69 9.98 -20.53 -15.31
CA ASP A 69 9.11 -19.41 -15.63
C ASP A 69 8.44 -18.94 -14.33
N GLY A 70 9.17 -18.11 -13.57
CA GLY A 70 8.70 -17.46 -12.36
C GLY A 70 7.68 -16.41 -12.75
N GLY A 71 6.44 -16.87 -12.96
CA GLY A 71 5.39 -16.20 -13.71
C GLY A 71 5.29 -14.69 -13.49
N ASP A 72 5.23 -13.96 -14.60
CA ASP A 72 4.94 -12.53 -14.68
C ASP A 72 3.43 -12.24 -14.77
N GLY A 73 2.60 -13.21 -14.36
CA GLY A 73 1.15 -13.01 -14.20
C GLY A 73 0.81 -12.21 -12.95
N PRO A 74 -0.43 -11.71 -12.81
CA PRO A 74 -0.92 -11.01 -11.61
C PRO A 74 -0.83 -11.85 -10.32
N GLU A 75 -0.71 -13.17 -10.45
CA GLU A 75 -0.49 -14.11 -9.34
C GLU A 75 0.95 -14.62 -9.23
N GLY A 76 1.82 -14.12 -10.09
CA GLY A 76 3.23 -14.42 -10.18
C GLY A 76 3.99 -14.25 -8.87
N GLU A 77 5.10 -14.96 -8.71
CA GLU A 77 5.90 -14.90 -7.48
C GLU A 77 6.45 -13.48 -7.22
N ARG A 78 6.75 -12.71 -8.28
CA ARG A 78 7.09 -11.28 -8.21
C ARG A 78 5.93 -10.41 -7.74
N ALA A 79 4.72 -10.64 -8.25
CA ALA A 79 3.53 -9.92 -7.81
C ALA A 79 3.20 -10.22 -6.33
N ARG A 80 3.26 -11.49 -5.92
CA ARG A 80 3.03 -11.91 -4.52
C ARG A 80 4.09 -11.36 -3.57
N THR A 81 5.37 -11.36 -3.95
CA THR A 81 6.46 -10.80 -3.13
C THR A 81 6.36 -9.28 -3.01
N ALA A 82 6.02 -8.57 -4.09
CA ALA A 82 5.74 -7.13 -4.04
C ALA A 82 4.54 -6.78 -3.14
N LEU A 83 3.45 -7.55 -3.22
CA LEU A 83 2.26 -7.40 -2.37
C LEU A 83 2.56 -7.67 -0.89
N ARG A 84 3.46 -8.63 -0.60
CA ARG A 84 3.97 -8.87 0.76
C ARG A 84 4.82 -7.72 1.27
N GLY A 85 5.73 -7.20 0.44
CA GLY A 85 6.59 -6.08 0.79
C GLY A 85 5.80 -4.83 1.21
N GLY A 86 4.79 -4.44 0.42
CA GLY A 86 3.93 -3.31 0.76
C GLY A 86 3.14 -3.51 2.07
N THR A 87 2.69 -4.74 2.34
CA THR A 87 1.94 -5.07 3.56
C THR A 87 2.82 -4.97 4.81
N TRP A 88 4.04 -5.53 4.77
CA TRP A 88 4.98 -5.47 5.89
C TRP A 88 5.48 -4.05 6.16
N ILE A 89 5.77 -3.28 5.12
CA ILE A 89 6.14 -1.86 5.27
C ILE A 89 5.00 -1.10 5.98
N GLY A 90 3.75 -1.27 5.52
CA GLY A 90 2.60 -0.63 6.16
C GLY A 90 2.37 -1.09 7.60
N LEU A 91 2.71 -2.32 7.96
CA LEU A 91 2.64 -2.82 9.33
C LEU A 91 3.64 -2.09 10.24
N LEU A 92 4.92 -2.08 9.81
CA LEU A 92 6.01 -1.48 10.57
C LEU A 92 5.81 0.02 10.78
N GLU A 93 5.37 0.73 9.76
CA GLU A 93 5.07 2.17 9.86
C GLU A 93 3.98 2.47 10.87
N ARG A 94 2.90 1.68 10.87
CA ARG A 94 1.78 1.90 11.81
C ARG A 94 2.21 1.61 13.25
N LEU A 95 3.02 0.57 13.46
CA LEU A 95 3.60 0.30 14.78
C LEU A 95 4.51 1.46 15.24
N ALA A 96 5.40 1.94 14.37
CA ALA A 96 6.31 3.03 14.68
C ALA A 96 5.57 4.34 14.98
N VAL A 97 4.58 4.71 14.16
CA VAL A 97 3.78 5.94 14.33
C VAL A 97 2.90 5.86 15.57
N THR A 98 2.16 4.77 15.75
CA THR A 98 1.26 4.63 16.91
C THR A 98 2.06 4.59 18.21
N GLY A 99 3.13 3.79 18.26
CA GLY A 99 3.99 3.66 19.43
C GLY A 99 4.71 4.95 19.79
N SER A 100 5.29 5.65 18.80
CA SER A 100 6.00 6.91 19.04
C SER A 100 5.10 8.00 19.61
N LEU A 101 3.87 8.12 19.12
CA LEU A 101 2.90 9.07 19.66
C LEU A 101 2.46 8.72 21.08
N MET A 102 2.29 7.43 21.40
CA MET A 102 1.95 6.98 22.75
C MET A 102 3.04 7.29 23.77
N ILE A 103 4.32 7.23 23.39
CA ILE A 103 5.46 7.61 24.25
C ILE A 103 5.77 9.12 24.20
N GLY A 104 5.02 9.90 23.42
CA GLY A 104 5.17 11.36 23.33
C GLY A 104 6.36 11.84 22.48
N GLN A 105 6.77 11.06 21.47
CA GLN A 105 7.87 11.36 20.55
C GLN A 105 7.36 11.56 19.11
N PRO A 106 6.61 12.64 18.81
CA PRO A 106 6.03 12.87 17.48
C PRO A 106 7.08 13.04 16.37
N GLU A 107 8.32 13.37 16.70
CA GLU A 107 9.44 13.56 15.77
C GLU A 107 9.74 12.28 14.97
N VAL A 108 9.50 11.11 15.56
CA VAL A 108 9.68 9.81 14.90
C VAL A 108 8.76 9.67 13.69
N VAL A 109 7.57 10.28 13.72
CA VAL A 109 6.62 10.25 12.58
C VAL A 109 7.24 10.90 11.35
N ALA A 110 7.96 12.02 11.52
CA ALA A 110 8.65 12.69 10.41
C ALA A 110 9.73 11.79 9.79
N VAL A 111 10.49 11.07 10.62
CA VAL A 111 11.49 10.10 10.16
C VAL A 111 10.85 8.97 9.37
N VAL A 112 9.76 8.39 9.87
CA VAL A 112 9.02 7.32 9.19
C VAL A 112 8.52 7.77 7.82
N VAL A 113 7.92 8.96 7.74
CA VAL A 113 7.46 9.56 6.47
C VAL A 113 8.61 9.76 5.50
N ALA A 114 9.75 10.28 5.97
CA ALA A 114 10.93 10.51 5.14
C ALA A 114 11.48 9.19 4.56
N VAL A 115 11.66 8.17 5.41
CA VAL A 115 12.16 6.85 4.98
C VAL A 115 11.22 6.21 3.96
N LYS A 116 9.91 6.27 4.20
CA LYS A 116 8.90 5.75 3.26
C LYS A 116 8.95 6.45 1.90
N GLY A 117 9.06 7.78 1.91
CA GLY A 117 9.11 8.60 0.69
C GLY A 117 10.32 8.28 -0.18
N LEU A 118 11.50 8.14 0.43
CA LEU A 118 12.75 7.83 -0.27
C LEU A 118 12.71 6.45 -0.94
N GLY A 119 12.16 5.44 -0.26
CA GLY A 119 12.12 4.06 -0.76
C GLY A 119 11.28 3.88 -2.03
N ARG A 120 10.35 4.81 -2.34
CA ARG A 120 9.43 4.71 -3.48
C ARG A 120 9.65 5.79 -4.54
N TYR A 121 10.49 6.79 -4.27
CA TYR A 121 10.69 7.93 -5.16
C TYR A 121 10.99 7.57 -6.63
N PRO A 122 11.89 6.60 -6.95
CA PRO A 122 12.20 6.26 -8.34
C PRO A 122 11.00 5.69 -9.12
N GLU A 123 10.11 4.98 -8.44
CA GLU A 123 8.95 4.29 -9.01
C GLU A 123 7.78 5.25 -9.21
N LEU A 124 7.58 6.16 -8.24
CA LEU A 124 6.52 7.17 -8.30
C LEU A 124 6.79 8.23 -9.37
N ARG A 125 8.07 8.56 -9.61
CA ARG A 125 8.46 9.50 -10.67
C ARG A 125 8.07 9.02 -12.07
N GLN A 126 8.00 7.71 -12.29
CA GLN A 126 7.71 7.12 -13.60
C GLN A 126 6.22 6.96 -13.88
N ASN A 127 5.38 6.93 -12.83
CA ASN A 127 3.95 6.62 -12.92
C ASN A 127 3.11 7.59 -12.08
N PRO A 128 2.68 8.75 -12.63
CA PRO A 128 1.95 9.77 -11.87
C PRO A 128 0.69 9.24 -11.18
N GLY A 129 -0.14 8.45 -11.86
CA GLY A 129 -1.35 7.88 -11.26
C GLY A 129 -1.09 6.87 -10.14
N ALA A 130 0.04 6.17 -10.16
CA ALA A 130 0.46 5.30 -9.05
C ALA A 130 0.99 6.13 -7.87
N SER A 131 1.66 7.24 -8.15
CA SER A 131 2.13 8.20 -7.14
C SER A 131 0.98 8.81 -6.34
N GLU A 132 -0.07 9.27 -7.00
CA GLU A 132 -1.24 9.85 -6.31
C GLU A 132 -1.90 8.83 -5.38
N ARG A 133 -2.15 7.61 -5.87
CA ARG A 133 -2.73 6.52 -5.07
C ARG A 133 -1.81 6.15 -3.89
N PHE A 134 -0.50 6.15 -4.09
CA PHE A 134 0.46 5.89 -3.03
C PHE A 134 0.44 6.97 -1.94
N VAL A 135 0.42 8.25 -2.33
CA VAL A 135 0.36 9.39 -1.39
C VAL A 135 -0.96 9.36 -0.61
N ILE A 136 -2.09 9.19 -1.29
CA ILE A 136 -3.42 9.11 -0.65
C ILE A 136 -3.46 7.95 0.35
N GLY A 137 -3.02 6.75 -0.08
CA GLY A 137 -3.00 5.57 0.80
C GLY A 137 -2.09 5.74 2.01
N THR A 138 -0.94 6.40 1.82
CA THR A 138 0.00 6.71 2.90
C THR A 138 -0.61 7.68 3.91
N LEU A 139 -1.14 8.82 3.45
CA LEU A 139 -1.74 9.82 4.32
C LEU A 139 -2.93 9.25 5.10
N ALA A 140 -3.80 8.49 4.44
CA ALA A 140 -4.90 7.78 5.07
C ALA A 140 -4.43 6.85 6.21
N SER A 141 -3.38 6.06 5.96
CA SER A 141 -2.79 5.16 6.95
C SER A 141 -2.21 5.91 8.15
N LEU A 142 -1.49 7.00 7.88
CA LEU A 142 -0.86 7.84 8.91
C LEU A 142 -1.90 8.51 9.80
N VAL A 143 -2.97 9.04 9.22
CA VAL A 143 -4.08 9.65 9.99
C VAL A 143 -4.72 8.63 10.92
N TRP A 144 -4.98 7.41 10.43
CA TRP A 144 -5.53 6.33 11.26
C TRP A 144 -4.60 5.95 12.42
N ALA A 145 -3.32 5.71 12.13
CA ALA A 145 -2.33 5.38 13.14
C ALA A 145 -2.14 6.51 14.16
N ALA A 146 -2.14 7.76 13.70
CA ALA A 146 -2.01 8.92 14.56
C ALA A 146 -3.21 9.08 15.49
N ALA A 147 -4.43 8.88 15.00
CA ALA A 147 -5.63 8.93 15.81
C ALA A 147 -5.57 7.93 16.98
N LEU A 148 -5.16 6.69 16.71
CA LEU A 148 -4.99 5.68 17.76
C LEU A 148 -3.80 5.96 18.68
N GLY A 149 -2.70 6.51 18.15
CA GLY A 149 -1.55 6.90 18.94
C GLY A 149 -1.88 8.00 19.96
N TYR A 150 -2.57 9.05 19.52
CA TYR A 150 -3.04 10.12 20.41
C TYR A 150 -4.14 9.65 21.37
N LEU A 151 -5.07 8.79 20.92
CA LEU A 151 -6.06 8.17 21.82
C LEU A 151 -5.36 7.37 22.93
N GLY A 152 -4.35 6.57 22.57
CA GLY A 152 -3.55 5.84 23.53
C GLY A 152 -2.80 6.76 24.50
N ARG A 153 -2.17 7.81 23.99
CA ARG A 153 -1.50 8.83 24.81
C ARG A 153 -2.45 9.50 25.81
N TRP A 154 -3.68 9.79 25.37
CA TRP A 154 -4.73 10.40 26.21
C TRP A 154 -5.23 9.45 27.29
N LEU A 155 -5.46 8.17 26.95
CA LEU A 155 -5.91 7.16 27.92
C LEU A 155 -4.83 6.79 28.95
N LEU A 156 -3.56 6.89 28.58
CA LEU A 156 -2.42 6.57 29.45
C LEU A 156 -2.00 7.73 30.36
N ALA A 157 -2.39 8.97 30.03
CA ALA A 157 -2.14 10.16 30.84
C ALA A 157 -2.95 10.12 32.14
#